data_AF-A0A7S2WZK2-F1
#
_entry.id   AF-A0A7S2WZK2-F1
#
_cell.length_a   1.000
_cell.length_b   1.000
_cell.length_c   1.000
_cell.angle_alpha   90.00
_cell.angle_beta   90.00
_cell.angle_gamma   90.00
#
_symmetry.space_group_name_H-M   'P 1'
#
loop_
_entity.id
_entity.type
_entity.pdbx_description
1 polymer ?
#
loop_
_entity_poly.entity_id
_entity_poly.type
_entity_poly.pdbx_seq_one_letter_code
_entity_poly.pdbx_strand_id
1 'polypeptide(L)'
;MRLVTDLTEDRLFDRVPRFTFGWFVWVFESFRRREGSPSYVRFSKPEVWLFDSDLLFVAAFQGNLRALKWLVGQGIRCDSGSWACSRAAAGGGHLEVLEWLSGQGCEWRPVHCAYAAEGNNLRALQWLRGQDQPCPWDARTCSRAALRGHLSVLRWARGQAPACPWSEDTCARAGRGGHLEVLKWARAQGCPWDDRTCAYAADEGHLDILKWARSQKPPCPWDDDLVERRQRQQQG
;
A
#
# COMPACT_ATOMS: atom_id res chain seq x y z
N MET A 1 -29.87 -5.48 -4.55
CA MET A 1 -29.17 -4.59 -5.51
C MET A 1 -27.69 -4.94 -5.54
N ARG A 2 -26.92 -4.61 -6.59
CA ARG A 2 -25.45 -4.75 -6.62
C ARG A 2 -24.84 -3.35 -6.53
N LEU A 3 -23.90 -3.16 -5.60
CA LEU A 3 -23.16 -1.91 -5.47
C LEU A 3 -21.90 -2.03 -6.32
N VAL A 4 -21.78 -1.19 -7.35
CA VAL A 4 -20.52 -1.06 -8.09
C VAL A 4 -19.76 0.09 -7.45
N THR A 5 -18.76 -0.24 -6.64
CA THR A 5 -17.81 0.73 -6.10
C THR A 5 -16.43 0.43 -6.64
N ASP A 6 -15.69 1.48 -6.97
CA ASP A 6 -14.26 1.36 -7.30
C ASP A 6 -13.44 1.57 -6.02
N LEU A 7 -13.39 0.52 -5.20
CA LEU A 7 -12.63 0.47 -3.95
C LEU A 7 -11.27 -0.22 -4.17
N THR A 8 -10.63 0.02 -5.32
CA THR A 8 -9.27 -0.47 -5.55
C THR A 8 -8.31 0.16 -4.55
N GLU A 9 -7.30 -0.61 -4.11
CA GLU A 9 -6.33 -0.16 -3.11
C GLU A 9 -5.64 1.14 -3.55
N ASP A 10 -5.26 1.21 -4.83
CA ASP A 10 -4.56 2.37 -5.39
C ASP A 10 -5.39 3.66 -5.28
N ARG A 11 -6.69 3.60 -5.61
CA ARG A 11 -7.59 4.76 -5.50
C ARG A 11 -7.81 5.21 -4.07
N LEU A 12 -7.82 4.28 -3.12
CA LEU A 12 -7.99 4.62 -1.72
C LEU A 12 -6.81 5.44 -1.19
N PHE A 13 -5.58 5.17 -1.64
CA PHE A 13 -4.43 6.01 -1.30
C PHE A 13 -4.40 7.35 -2.04
N ASP A 14 -4.91 7.44 -3.26
CA ASP A 14 -4.93 8.68 -4.04
C ASP A 14 -6.06 9.65 -3.63
N ARG A 15 -7.26 9.12 -3.37
CA ARG A 15 -8.45 9.91 -3.05
C ARG A 15 -9.38 9.13 -2.13
N VAL A 16 -9.16 9.27 -0.83
CA VAL A 16 -10.00 8.64 0.20
C VAL A 16 -11.42 9.22 0.15
N PRO A 17 -12.45 8.45 -0.26
CA PRO A 17 -13.84 8.85 -0.02
C PRO A 17 -14.04 8.91 1.50
N ARG A 18 -14.92 9.78 2.02
CA ARG A 18 -15.27 9.77 3.45
C ARG A 18 -16.68 9.20 3.61
N PHE A 19 -16.77 7.96 4.09
CA PHE A 19 -18.06 7.32 4.32
C PHE A 19 -18.49 7.49 5.77
N THR A 20 -19.75 7.89 5.96
CA THR A 20 -20.33 8.03 7.30
C THR A 20 -20.71 6.67 7.86
N PHE A 21 -20.89 6.58 9.18
CA PHE A 21 -21.45 5.38 9.81
C PHE A 21 -22.79 4.95 9.15
N GLY A 22 -23.66 5.91 8.83
CA GLY A 22 -24.94 5.64 8.15
C GLY A 22 -24.76 5.02 6.76
N TRP A 23 -23.69 5.38 6.04
CA TRP A 23 -23.38 4.74 4.76
C TRP A 23 -23.04 3.25 4.94
N PHE A 24 -22.25 2.89 5.95
CA PHE A 24 -21.92 1.47 6.23
C PHE A 24 -23.17 0.66 6.56
N VAL A 25 -24.06 1.21 7.39
CA VAL A 25 -25.35 0.58 7.74
C VAL A 25 -26.18 0.39 6.48
N TRP A 26 -26.38 1.46 5.69
CA TRP A 26 -27.14 1.41 4.45
C TRP A 26 -26.58 0.38 3.47
N VAL A 27 -25.25 0.32 3.27
CA VAL A 27 -24.64 -0.65 2.37
C VAL A 27 -24.82 -2.08 2.88
N PHE A 28 -24.60 -2.31 4.17
CA PHE A 28 -24.71 -3.63 4.77
C PHE A 28 -26.13 -4.20 4.67
N GLU A 29 -27.16 -3.36 4.85
CA GLU A 29 -28.57 -3.75 4.81
C GLU A 29 -29.15 -3.82 3.39
N SER A 30 -28.67 -2.97 2.47
CA SER A 30 -29.28 -2.82 1.13
C SER A 30 -28.68 -3.72 0.05
N PHE A 31 -27.49 -4.28 0.28
CA PHE A 31 -26.75 -5.03 -0.75
C PHE A 31 -26.35 -6.43 -0.30
N ARG A 32 -26.42 -7.38 -1.25
CA ARG A 32 -25.93 -8.74 -1.02
C ARG A 32 -24.41 -8.72 -0.92
N ARG A 33 -23.87 -9.33 0.14
CA ARG A 33 -22.44 -9.48 0.40
C ARG A 33 -22.02 -10.94 0.32
N ARG A 34 -20.72 -11.16 0.06
CA ARG A 34 -20.07 -12.47 0.23
C ARG A 34 -19.24 -12.46 1.50
N GLU A 35 -19.37 -13.52 2.28
CA GLU A 35 -18.56 -13.71 3.48
C GLU A 35 -17.07 -13.83 3.13
N GLY A 36 -16.23 -13.27 4.00
CA GLY A 36 -14.77 -13.38 3.89
C GLY A 36 -14.12 -12.39 2.94
N SER A 37 -13.13 -12.87 2.18
CA SER A 37 -12.24 -12.08 1.32
C SER A 37 -12.21 -12.65 -0.10
N PRO A 38 -12.06 -11.80 -1.14
CA PRO A 38 -11.78 -12.30 -2.48
C PRO A 38 -10.51 -13.16 -2.49
N SER A 39 -10.49 -14.18 -3.36
CA SER A 39 -9.40 -15.16 -3.46
C SER A 39 -8.10 -14.58 -4.01
N TYR A 40 -8.15 -13.39 -4.61
CA TYR A 40 -6.99 -12.63 -5.06
C TYR A 40 -7.18 -11.15 -4.68
N VAL A 41 -6.09 -10.47 -4.31
CA VAL A 41 -6.09 -9.03 -4.03
C VAL A 41 -6.48 -8.30 -5.33
N ARG A 42 -7.51 -7.44 -5.30
CA ARG A 42 -8.06 -6.75 -6.49
C ARG A 42 -7.03 -5.82 -7.14
N PHE A 43 -6.09 -6.35 -7.92
CA PHE A 43 -5.08 -5.56 -8.61
C PHE A 43 -5.48 -5.13 -10.02
N SER A 44 -6.55 -5.68 -10.62
CA SER A 44 -6.77 -5.42 -12.06
C SER A 44 -8.17 -5.64 -12.64
N LYS A 45 -9.16 -6.15 -11.89
CA LYS A 45 -10.54 -6.27 -12.39
C LYS A 45 -11.58 -5.94 -11.31
N PRO A 46 -12.61 -5.12 -11.61
CA PRO A 46 -13.72 -4.92 -10.69
C PRO A 46 -14.49 -6.23 -10.54
N GLU A 47 -14.36 -6.90 -9.40
CA GLU A 47 -15.30 -7.96 -9.05
C GLU A 47 -16.67 -7.35 -8.74
N VAL A 48 -17.70 -8.01 -9.27
CA VAL A 48 -19.11 -7.58 -9.22
C VAL A 48 -19.74 -7.78 -7.82
N TRP A 49 -18.96 -8.26 -6.85
CA TRP A 49 -19.41 -8.61 -5.51
C TRP A 49 -18.76 -7.74 -4.46
N LEU A 50 -19.55 -7.34 -3.46
CA LEU A 50 -19.07 -6.72 -2.24
C LEU A 50 -18.75 -7.82 -1.23
N PHE A 51 -17.53 -7.85 -0.71
CA PHE A 51 -17.13 -8.76 0.36
C PHE A 51 -17.17 -8.06 1.71
N ASP A 52 -17.28 -8.84 2.77
CA ASP A 52 -17.25 -8.34 4.14
C ASP A 52 -15.92 -7.64 4.46
N SER A 53 -14.83 -8.21 3.96
CA SER A 53 -13.50 -7.62 4.03
C SER A 53 -13.39 -6.27 3.33
N ASP A 54 -14.17 -5.98 2.29
CA ASP A 54 -14.17 -4.66 1.63
C ASP A 54 -14.73 -3.59 2.57
N LEU A 55 -15.83 -3.89 3.28
CA LEU A 55 -16.42 -2.96 4.26
C LEU A 55 -15.50 -2.73 5.45
N LEU A 56 -14.89 -3.80 5.97
CA LEU A 56 -13.90 -3.70 7.04
C LEU A 56 -12.68 -2.89 6.60
N PHE A 57 -12.17 -3.15 5.39
CA PHE A 57 -11.02 -2.44 4.83
C PHE A 57 -11.30 -0.94 4.81
N VAL A 58 -12.42 -0.53 4.22
CA VAL A 58 -12.76 0.89 4.06
C VAL A 58 -13.01 1.56 5.42
N ALA A 59 -13.72 0.89 6.34
CA ALA A 59 -13.96 1.41 7.68
C ALA A 59 -12.64 1.62 8.45
N ALA A 60 -11.72 0.66 8.36
CA ALA A 60 -10.41 0.75 8.99
C ALA A 60 -9.50 1.80 8.36
N PHE A 61 -9.48 1.88 7.02
CA PHE A 61 -8.68 2.86 6.29
C PHE A 61 -9.10 4.30 6.57
N GLN A 62 -10.37 4.52 6.94
CA GLN A 62 -10.92 5.83 7.32
C GLN A 62 -10.87 6.08 8.84
N GLY A 63 -10.43 5.11 9.64
CA GLY A 63 -10.41 5.23 11.09
C GLY A 63 -11.80 5.23 11.72
N ASN A 64 -12.81 4.74 11.00
CA ASN A 64 -14.19 4.69 11.48
C ASN A 64 -14.38 3.52 12.44
N LEU A 65 -13.81 3.64 13.64
CA LEU A 65 -13.85 2.60 14.68
C LEU A 65 -15.29 2.23 15.08
N ARG A 66 -16.22 3.20 15.02
CA ARG A 66 -17.65 2.93 15.25
C ARG A 66 -18.22 1.98 14.21
N ALA A 67 -17.96 2.23 12.92
CA ALA A 67 -18.42 1.34 11.85
C ALA A 67 -17.76 -0.04 11.97
N LEU A 68 -16.46 -0.10 12.26
CA LEU A 68 -15.75 -1.35 12.48
C LEU A 68 -16.36 -2.20 13.60
N LYS A 69 -16.54 -1.63 14.80
CA LYS A 69 -17.13 -2.33 15.94
C LYS A 69 -18.55 -2.81 15.62
N TRP A 70 -19.32 -2.00 14.90
CA TRP A 70 -20.66 -2.39 14.47
C TRP A 70 -20.63 -3.56 13.47
N LEU A 71 -19.78 -3.49 12.43
CA LEU A 71 -19.62 -4.57 11.43
C LEU A 71 -19.20 -5.89 12.09
N VAL A 72 -18.26 -5.84 13.04
CA VAL A 72 -17.88 -7.02 13.84
C VAL A 72 -19.03 -7.53 14.70
N GLY A 73 -19.82 -6.64 15.29
CA GLY A 73 -21.03 -6.98 16.03
C GLY A 73 -22.11 -7.65 15.16
N GLN A 74 -22.08 -7.47 13.84
CA GLN A 74 -22.93 -8.20 12.90
C GLN A 74 -22.40 -9.60 12.55
N GLY A 75 -21.29 -10.03 13.16
CA GLY A 75 -20.67 -11.34 12.91
C GLY A 75 -19.59 -11.33 11.83
N ILE A 76 -19.23 -10.17 11.25
CA ILE A 76 -18.12 -10.08 10.31
C ILE A 76 -16.80 -10.28 11.06
N ARG A 77 -15.97 -11.23 10.60
CA ARG A 77 -14.65 -11.49 11.20
C ARG A 77 -13.57 -10.56 10.64
N CYS A 78 -12.92 -9.78 11.51
CA CYS A 78 -11.78 -8.92 11.17
C CYS A 78 -10.57 -9.68 10.60
N ASP A 79 -10.39 -10.94 11.01
CA ASP A 79 -9.26 -11.80 10.59
C ASP A 79 -9.72 -12.93 9.66
N SER A 80 -10.46 -12.58 8.60
CA SER A 80 -10.88 -13.53 7.55
C SER A 80 -9.72 -14.00 6.65
N GLY A 81 -8.49 -14.05 7.18
CA GLY A 81 -7.29 -14.58 6.52
C GLY A 81 -6.53 -13.58 5.62
N SER A 82 -7.08 -12.39 5.35
CA SER A 82 -6.45 -11.40 4.46
C SER A 82 -5.82 -10.20 5.18
N TRP A 83 -5.94 -10.13 6.51
CA TRP A 83 -5.51 -8.98 7.33
C TRP A 83 -5.99 -7.62 6.79
N ALA A 84 -7.10 -7.62 6.03
CA ALA A 84 -7.57 -6.45 5.31
C ALA A 84 -7.87 -5.28 6.25
N CYS A 85 -8.53 -5.55 7.37
CA CYS A 85 -8.83 -4.55 8.38
C CYS A 85 -7.56 -3.93 9.00
N SER A 86 -6.61 -4.76 9.45
CA SER A 86 -5.42 -4.29 10.16
C SER A 86 -4.42 -3.59 9.25
N ARG A 87 -4.18 -4.10 8.04
CA ARG A 87 -3.32 -3.41 7.06
C ARG A 87 -3.94 -2.10 6.58
N ALA A 88 -5.26 -2.03 6.46
CA ALA A 88 -5.97 -0.79 6.13
C ALA A 88 -5.83 0.25 7.23
N ALA A 89 -6.01 -0.12 8.50
CA ALA A 89 -5.81 0.80 9.63
C ALA A 89 -4.38 1.35 9.66
N ALA A 90 -3.38 0.51 9.38
CA ALA A 90 -1.98 0.93 9.26
C ALA A 90 -1.80 1.89 8.08
N GLY A 91 -2.35 1.55 6.91
CA GLY A 91 -2.30 2.37 5.70
C GLY A 91 -3.05 3.70 5.78
N GLY A 92 -4.10 3.80 6.59
CA GLY A 92 -4.80 5.06 6.90
C GLY A 92 -4.21 5.83 8.09
N GLY A 93 -3.30 5.22 8.85
CA GLY A 93 -2.62 5.88 9.97
C GLY A 93 -3.44 5.97 11.26
N HIS A 94 -4.46 5.13 11.41
CA HIS A 94 -5.44 5.25 12.49
C HIS A 94 -5.04 4.43 13.73
N LEU A 95 -4.26 5.05 14.61
CA LEU A 95 -3.74 4.41 15.84
C LEU A 95 -4.84 3.84 16.73
N GLU A 96 -5.96 4.54 16.92
CA GLU A 96 -7.07 4.06 17.75
C GLU A 96 -7.63 2.71 17.25
N VAL A 97 -7.68 2.53 15.92
CA VAL A 97 -8.08 1.26 15.31
C VAL A 97 -7.00 0.20 15.51
N LEU A 98 -5.73 0.55 15.35
CA LEU A 98 -4.61 -0.38 15.58
C LEU A 98 -4.55 -0.86 17.04
N GLU A 99 -4.77 0.03 18.00
CA GLU A 99 -4.85 -0.30 19.43
C GLU A 99 -6.03 -1.23 19.72
N TRP A 100 -7.21 -0.94 19.15
CA TRP A 100 -8.38 -1.81 19.28
C TRP A 100 -8.16 -3.19 18.65
N LEU A 101 -7.44 -3.28 17.53
CA LEU A 101 -7.07 -4.56 16.90
C LEU A 101 -6.01 -5.30 17.73
N SER A 102 -5.05 -4.59 18.32
CA SER A 102 -4.07 -5.17 19.24
C SER A 102 -4.75 -5.83 20.44
N GLY A 103 -5.75 -5.15 21.03
CA GLY A 103 -6.54 -5.71 22.14
C GLY A 103 -7.37 -6.93 21.77
N GLN A 104 -7.57 -7.21 20.48
CA GLN A 104 -8.20 -8.44 19.97
C GLN A 104 -7.17 -9.55 19.65
N GLY A 105 -5.89 -9.34 19.94
CA GLY A 105 -4.82 -10.29 19.65
C GLY A 105 -4.35 -10.30 18.20
N CYS A 106 -4.54 -9.18 17.47
CA CYS A 106 -4.06 -9.09 16.09
C CYS A 106 -2.52 -9.22 16.02
N GLU A 107 -2.03 -10.18 15.24
CA GLU A 107 -0.60 -10.36 15.02
C GLU A 107 -0.06 -9.44 13.92
N TRP A 108 0.99 -8.69 14.25
CA TRP A 108 1.62 -7.79 13.29
C TRP A 108 2.57 -8.54 12.33
N ARG A 109 2.28 -8.43 11.05
CA ARG A 109 3.03 -8.97 9.90
C ARG A 109 3.71 -7.85 9.07
N PRO A 110 4.71 -8.15 8.21
CA PRO A 110 5.39 -7.14 7.39
C PRO A 110 4.49 -6.27 6.51
N VAL A 111 3.34 -6.80 6.11
CA VAL A 111 2.34 -6.06 5.34
C VAL A 111 1.84 -4.80 6.06
N HIS A 112 1.75 -4.79 7.39
CA HIS A 112 1.27 -3.62 8.15
C HIS A 112 2.25 -2.45 8.03
N CYS A 113 3.54 -2.72 8.21
CA CYS A 113 4.59 -1.73 7.97
C CYS A 113 4.56 -1.25 6.51
N ALA A 114 4.40 -2.15 5.55
CA ALA A 114 4.37 -1.81 4.14
C ALA A 114 3.19 -0.88 3.77
N TYR A 115 2.01 -1.12 4.35
CA TYR A 115 0.84 -0.26 4.15
C TYR A 115 0.96 1.07 4.87
N ALA A 116 1.44 1.10 6.11
CA ALA A 116 1.72 2.35 6.81
C ALA A 116 2.72 3.21 6.03
N ALA A 117 3.74 2.57 5.45
CA ALA A 117 4.73 3.24 4.62
C ALA A 117 4.15 3.76 3.30
N GLU A 118 3.24 3.02 2.67
CA GLU A 118 2.52 3.47 1.46
C GLU A 118 1.59 4.65 1.73
N GLY A 119 0.93 4.70 2.88
CA GLY A 119 0.03 5.78 3.24
C GLY A 119 0.69 7.03 3.82
N ASN A 120 2.03 7.12 3.77
CA ASN A 120 2.83 8.16 4.43
C ASN A 120 2.62 8.26 5.95
N ASN A 121 2.17 7.17 6.59
CA ASN A 121 1.75 7.17 7.98
C ASN A 121 2.90 6.82 8.92
N LEU A 122 3.87 7.73 9.00
CA LEU A 122 5.06 7.56 9.85
C LEU A 122 4.70 7.28 11.32
N ARG A 123 3.63 7.90 11.84
CA ARG A 123 3.17 7.64 13.22
C ARG A 123 2.71 6.21 13.43
N ALA A 124 1.92 5.66 12.50
CA ALA A 124 1.51 4.26 12.56
C ALA A 124 2.70 3.32 12.41
N LEU A 125 3.65 3.65 11.53
CA LEU A 125 4.87 2.87 11.36
C LEU A 125 5.73 2.86 12.64
N GLN A 126 5.89 4.01 13.29
CA GLN A 126 6.58 4.15 14.58
C GLN A 126 5.87 3.34 15.67
N TRP A 127 4.54 3.43 15.75
CA TRP A 127 3.74 2.69 16.71
C TRP A 127 3.89 1.17 16.51
N LEU A 128 3.79 0.68 15.28
CA LEU A 128 3.96 -0.75 14.94
C LEU A 128 5.36 -1.27 15.30
N ARG A 129 6.39 -0.43 15.17
CA ARG A 129 7.78 -0.78 15.48
C ARG A 129 8.14 -0.60 16.95
N GLY A 130 7.34 0.15 17.71
CA GLY A 130 7.51 0.40 19.14
C GLY A 130 6.76 -0.58 20.05
N GLN A 131 6.10 -1.60 19.51
CA GLN A 131 5.46 -2.66 20.28
C GLN A 131 6.51 -3.53 21.01
N ASP A 132 6.11 -4.21 22.09
CA ASP A 132 6.97 -5.14 22.84
C ASP A 132 7.64 -6.19 21.94
N GLN A 133 6.85 -6.72 20.98
CA GLN A 133 7.37 -7.44 19.83
C GLN A 133 7.25 -6.53 18.60
N PRO A 134 8.35 -5.88 18.16
CA PRO A 134 8.31 -4.96 17.03
C PRO A 134 7.77 -5.64 15.77
N CYS A 135 6.77 -5.04 15.11
CA CYS A 135 6.23 -5.57 13.86
C CYS A 135 7.38 -5.81 12.87
N PRO A 136 7.54 -7.03 12.31
CA PRO A 136 8.57 -7.27 11.31
C PRO A 136 8.34 -6.37 10.09
N TRP A 137 9.40 -6.11 9.34
CA TRP A 137 9.34 -5.39 8.06
C TRP A 137 10.18 -6.12 7.01
N ASP A 138 9.92 -5.83 5.75
CA ASP A 138 10.72 -6.32 4.62
C ASP A 138 10.85 -5.22 3.55
N ALA A 139 11.50 -5.56 2.42
CA ALA A 139 11.79 -4.63 1.34
C ALA A 139 10.55 -3.95 0.74
N ARG A 140 9.34 -4.54 0.91
CA ARG A 140 8.09 -3.93 0.47
C ARG A 140 7.77 -2.65 1.22
N THR A 141 8.27 -2.49 2.44
CA THR A 141 8.12 -1.25 3.22
C THR A 141 8.80 -0.08 2.51
N CYS A 142 10.06 -0.27 2.10
CA CYS A 142 10.79 0.74 1.35
C CYS A 142 10.18 0.92 -0.05
N SER A 143 9.87 -0.17 -0.76
CA SER A 143 9.42 -0.05 -2.16
C SER A 143 8.03 0.56 -2.31
N ARG A 144 7.11 0.36 -1.34
CA ARG A 144 5.82 1.06 -1.31
C ARG A 144 5.95 2.54 -0.94
N ALA A 145 6.78 2.88 0.04
CA ALA A 145 7.07 4.30 0.33
C ALA A 145 7.70 4.98 -0.89
N ALA A 146 8.58 4.28 -1.62
CA ALA A 146 9.20 4.80 -2.82
C ALA A 146 8.21 5.00 -3.97
N LEU A 147 7.27 4.05 -4.16
CA LEU A 147 6.20 4.14 -5.15
C LEU A 147 5.35 5.41 -5.00
N ARG A 148 5.13 5.86 -3.76
CA ARG A 148 4.28 7.01 -3.42
C ARG A 148 5.07 8.28 -3.10
N GLY A 149 6.40 8.24 -3.22
CA GLY A 149 7.23 9.44 -3.06
C GLY A 149 7.49 9.83 -1.61
N HIS A 150 7.26 8.94 -0.65
CA HIS A 150 7.32 9.22 0.78
C HIS A 150 8.75 9.17 1.32
N LEU A 151 9.56 10.16 0.93
CA LEU A 151 10.98 10.26 1.29
C LEU A 151 11.22 10.32 2.81
N SER A 152 10.33 10.97 3.57
CA SER A 152 10.42 11.05 5.04
C SER A 152 10.34 9.67 5.70
N VAL A 153 9.41 8.83 5.24
CA VAL A 153 9.26 7.44 5.70
C VAL A 153 10.50 6.62 5.36
N LEU A 154 11.02 6.74 4.13
CA LEU A 154 12.24 6.04 3.71
C LEU A 154 13.46 6.42 4.56
N ARG A 155 13.67 7.72 4.78
CA ARG A 155 14.76 8.22 5.64
C ARG A 155 14.65 7.66 7.05
N TRP A 156 13.44 7.70 7.62
CA TRP A 156 13.21 7.16 8.94
C TRP A 156 13.48 5.65 8.99
N ALA A 157 12.92 4.86 8.07
CA ALA A 157 13.05 3.40 8.05
C ALA A 157 14.49 2.92 7.82
N ARG A 158 15.28 3.65 7.03
CA ARG A 158 16.70 3.37 6.79
C ARG A 158 17.62 3.85 7.91
N GLY A 159 17.16 4.78 8.75
CA GLY A 159 17.87 5.23 9.95
C GLY A 159 17.70 4.32 11.19
N GLN A 160 16.96 3.22 11.08
CA GLN A 160 16.69 2.30 12.19
C GLN A 160 17.81 1.26 12.36
N ALA A 161 17.82 0.56 13.51
CA ALA A 161 18.72 -0.54 13.80
C ALA A 161 17.93 -1.81 14.21
N PRO A 162 17.97 -2.91 13.43
CA PRO A 162 18.52 -2.99 12.07
C PRO A 162 17.72 -2.14 11.08
N ALA A 163 18.37 -1.61 10.05
CA ALA A 163 17.69 -0.79 9.05
C ALA A 163 16.69 -1.62 8.23
N CYS A 164 15.57 -1.02 7.82
CA CYS A 164 14.60 -1.70 6.96
C CYS A 164 15.26 -2.12 5.64
N PRO A 165 15.19 -3.40 5.22
CA PRO A 165 15.82 -3.83 3.99
C PRO A 165 15.21 -3.13 2.77
N TRP A 166 15.97 -3.07 1.69
CA TRP A 166 15.51 -2.62 0.37
C TRP A 166 16.12 -3.50 -0.72
N SER A 167 15.59 -3.38 -1.93
CA SER A 167 16.06 -4.06 -3.14
C SER A 167 15.91 -3.13 -4.34
N GLU A 168 16.27 -3.62 -5.53
CA GLU A 168 16.11 -2.96 -6.82
C GLU A 168 14.67 -2.48 -7.03
N ASP A 169 13.69 -3.21 -6.46
CA ASP A 169 12.27 -2.82 -6.48
C ASP A 169 12.04 -1.43 -5.88
N THR A 170 12.86 -0.98 -4.91
CA THR A 170 12.72 0.36 -4.33
C THR A 170 13.00 1.46 -5.35
N CYS A 171 14.10 1.34 -6.10
CA CYS A 171 14.41 2.26 -7.20
C CYS A 171 13.39 2.11 -8.34
N ALA A 172 13.01 0.87 -8.66
CA ALA A 172 12.06 0.60 -9.74
C ALA A 172 10.69 1.23 -9.47
N ARG A 173 10.20 1.13 -8.23
CA ARG A 173 8.95 1.75 -7.78
C ARG A 173 9.03 3.27 -7.73
N ALA A 174 10.16 3.85 -7.30
CA ALA A 174 10.37 5.29 -7.37
C ALA A 174 10.32 5.81 -8.83
N GLY A 175 10.92 5.04 -9.76
CA GLY A 175 10.86 5.30 -11.19
C GLY A 175 9.43 5.25 -11.73
N ARG A 176 8.67 4.21 -11.34
CA ARG A 176 7.26 4.06 -11.69
C ARG A 176 6.37 5.18 -11.16
N GLY A 177 6.58 5.63 -9.92
CA GLY A 177 5.78 6.69 -9.32
C GLY A 177 6.18 8.11 -9.74
N GLY A 178 7.23 8.27 -10.57
CA GLY A 178 7.67 9.60 -10.99
C GLY A 178 8.38 10.39 -9.89
N HIS A 179 8.95 9.72 -8.89
CA HIS A 179 9.54 10.36 -7.72
C HIS A 179 11.06 10.49 -7.81
N LEU A 180 11.53 11.41 -8.66
CA LEU A 180 12.95 11.64 -8.93
C LEU A 180 13.79 11.89 -7.66
N GLU A 181 13.29 12.69 -6.71
CA GLU A 181 14.02 13.00 -5.48
C GLU A 181 14.18 11.78 -4.56
N VAL A 182 13.18 10.89 -4.54
CA VAL A 182 13.30 9.61 -3.84
C VAL A 182 14.35 8.74 -4.50
N LEU A 183 14.34 8.65 -5.83
CA LEU A 183 15.30 7.84 -6.58
C LEU A 183 16.73 8.35 -6.40
N LYS A 184 16.95 9.67 -6.48
CA LYS A 184 18.25 10.31 -6.19
C LYS A 184 18.76 9.95 -4.80
N TRP A 185 17.89 10.10 -3.80
CA TRP A 185 18.26 9.79 -2.42
C TRP A 185 18.57 8.31 -2.23
N ALA A 186 17.72 7.40 -2.74
CA ALA A 186 17.93 5.96 -2.61
C ALA A 186 19.26 5.53 -3.25
N ARG A 187 19.57 6.05 -4.45
CA ARG A 187 20.84 5.78 -5.14
C ARG A 187 22.04 6.32 -4.39
N ALA A 188 21.96 7.53 -3.85
CA ALA A 188 23.03 8.12 -3.02
C ALA A 188 23.31 7.29 -1.74
N GLN A 189 22.32 6.56 -1.24
CA GLN A 189 22.46 5.69 -0.08
C GLN A 189 22.84 4.24 -0.45
N GLY A 190 23.15 3.97 -1.73
CA GLY A 190 23.59 2.65 -2.19
C GLY A 190 22.45 1.64 -2.42
N CYS A 191 21.21 2.09 -2.58
CA CYS A 191 20.12 1.20 -3.01
C CYS A 191 20.43 0.68 -4.43
N PRO A 192 20.35 -0.65 -4.66
CA PRO A 192 20.57 -1.21 -5.99
C PRO A 192 19.42 -0.79 -6.92
N TRP A 193 19.69 -0.87 -8.23
CA TRP A 193 18.72 -0.59 -9.28
C TRP A 193 18.96 -1.52 -10.47
N ASP A 194 17.95 -1.72 -11.29
CA ASP A 194 18.00 -2.52 -12.51
C ASP A 194 17.25 -1.83 -13.65
N ASP A 195 17.19 -2.50 -14.79
CA ASP A 195 16.50 -2.09 -16.01
C ASP A 195 15.03 -1.70 -15.78
N ARG A 196 14.36 -2.35 -14.83
CA ARG A 196 12.97 -2.03 -14.45
C ARG A 196 12.82 -0.59 -14.00
N THR A 197 13.85 0.03 -13.40
CA THR A 197 13.81 1.45 -13.01
C THR A 197 13.57 2.36 -14.20
N CYS A 198 14.31 2.13 -15.28
CA CYS A 198 14.16 2.91 -16.49
C CYS A 198 12.92 2.47 -17.29
N ALA A 199 12.64 1.17 -17.37
CA ALA A 199 11.45 0.68 -18.07
C ALA A 199 10.16 1.22 -17.47
N TYR A 200 10.01 1.22 -16.13
CA TYR A 200 8.84 1.80 -15.47
C TYR A 200 8.73 3.31 -15.66
N ALA A 201 9.83 4.04 -15.56
CA ALA A 201 9.81 5.49 -15.79
C ALA A 201 9.40 5.82 -17.24
N ALA A 202 9.80 5.01 -18.23
CA ALA A 202 9.37 5.16 -19.61
C ALA A 202 7.89 4.83 -19.80
N ASP A 203 7.42 3.73 -19.21
CA ASP A 203 6.02 3.25 -19.28
C ASP A 203 5.02 4.28 -18.74
N GLU A 204 5.42 5.02 -17.70
CA GLU A 204 4.60 6.03 -17.03
C GLU A 204 4.91 7.48 -17.51
N GLY A 205 5.81 7.62 -18.50
CA GLY A 205 6.12 8.92 -19.13
C GLY A 205 6.99 9.88 -18.32
N HIS A 206 7.71 9.41 -17.30
CA HIS A 206 8.58 10.20 -16.42
C HIS A 206 9.95 10.48 -17.05
N LEU A 207 9.96 11.37 -18.06
CA LEU A 207 11.14 11.71 -18.86
C LEU A 207 12.30 12.33 -18.04
N ASP A 208 12.00 13.04 -16.97
CA ASP A 208 12.98 13.64 -16.07
C ASP A 208 13.80 12.57 -15.33
N ILE A 209 13.13 11.50 -14.87
CA ILE A 209 13.78 10.33 -14.27
C ILE A 209 14.67 9.63 -15.28
N LEU A 210 14.19 9.41 -16.51
CA LEU A 210 14.99 8.78 -17.56
C LEU A 210 16.26 9.56 -17.87
N LYS A 211 16.14 10.88 -18.08
CA LYS A 211 17.29 11.76 -18.35
C LYS A 211 18.31 11.67 -17.22
N TRP A 212 17.86 11.73 -15.98
CA TRP A 212 18.73 11.65 -14.81
C TRP A 212 19.36 10.27 -14.65
N ALA A 213 18.60 9.18 -14.84
CA ALA A 213 19.08 7.82 -14.68
C ALA A 213 20.12 7.43 -15.75
N ARG A 214 19.94 7.94 -16.98
CA ARG A 214 20.90 7.78 -18.09
C ARG A 214 22.15 8.64 -17.94
N SER A 215 22.12 9.69 -17.13
CA SER A 215 23.30 10.52 -16.85
C SER A 215 24.19 9.98 -15.72
N GLN A 216 23.77 8.92 -15.01
CA GLN A 216 24.56 8.32 -13.92
C GLN A 216 25.74 7.47 -14.44
N LYS A 217 26.68 7.14 -13.54
CA LYS A 217 27.82 6.25 -13.83
C LYS A 217 27.90 5.13 -12.78
N PRO A 218 27.74 3.85 -13.16
CA PRO A 218 27.23 3.38 -14.45
C PRO A 218 25.79 3.88 -14.68
N PRO A 219 25.35 4.05 -15.94
CA PRO A 219 23.97 4.42 -16.22
C PRO A 219 23.03 3.30 -15.77
N CYS A 220 21.77 3.66 -15.51
CA CYS A 220 20.71 2.67 -15.29
C CYS A 220 20.69 1.67 -16.47
N PRO A 221 20.69 0.34 -16.19
CA PRO A 221 20.56 -0.67 -17.22
C PRO A 221 19.32 -0.43 -18.09
N TRP A 222 19.39 -0.85 -19.34
CA TRP A 222 18.31 -0.63 -20.31
C TRP A 222 18.10 -1.91 -21.11
N ASP A 223 16.87 -2.41 -21.09
CA ASP A 223 16.42 -3.57 -21.85
C ASP A 223 15.30 -3.12 -22.79
N ASP A 224 15.60 -3.05 -24.10
CA ASP A 224 14.66 -2.64 -25.15
C ASP A 224 13.46 -3.60 -25.23
N ASP A 225 13.68 -4.91 -25.06
CA ASP A 225 12.61 -5.93 -25.13
C ASP A 225 11.61 -5.76 -23.99
N LEU A 226 12.11 -5.43 -22.79
CA LEU A 226 11.25 -5.18 -21.63
C LEU A 226 10.35 -3.97 -21.87
N VAL A 227 10.90 -2.87 -22.42
CA VAL A 227 10.15 -1.64 -22.70
C VAL A 227 9.07 -1.90 -23.75
N GLU A 228 9.41 -2.58 -24.85
CA GLU A 228 8.44 -2.88 -25.91
C GLU A 228 7.30 -3.78 -25.42
N ARG A 229 7.59 -4.82 -24.63
CA ARG A 229 6.56 -5.73 -24.09
C ARG A 229 5.55 -4.99 -23.22
N ARG A 230 5.99 -4.00 -22.44
CA ARG A 230 5.09 -3.21 -21.57
C ARG A 230 4.23 -2.25 -22.36
N GLN A 231 4.79 -1.54 -23.34
CA GLN A 231 4.03 -0.65 -24.21
C GLN A 231 2.91 -1.39 -24.97
N ARG A 232 3.18 -2.62 -25.44
CA ARG A 232 2.16 -3.46 -26.11
C ARG A 232 1.04 -3.89 -25.16
N GLN A 233 1.31 -4.09 -23.86
CA GLN A 233 0.29 -4.45 -22.86
C GLN A 233 -0.62 -3.29 -22.46
N GLN A 234 -0.22 -2.03 -22.68
CA GLN A 234 -1.05 -0.86 -22.40
C GLN A 234 -1.98 -0.47 -23.57
N GLN A 235 -1.75 -1.00 -24.77
CA GLN A 235 -2.52 -0.65 -25.98
C GLN A 235 -3.56 -1.71 -26.38
N GLY A 236 -3.70 -2.81 -25.63
CA GLY A 236 -4.66 -3.90 -25.89
C GLY A 236 -5.66 -4.08 -24.76
#